data_AF-A0A822H2E0-F1
#
_entry.id   AF-A0A822H2E0-F1
#
_cell.length_a   1.000
_cell.length_b   1.000
_cell.length_c   1.000
_cell.angle_alpha   90.00
_cell.angle_beta   90.00
_cell.angle_gamma   90.00
#
_symmetry.space_group_name_H-M   'P 1'
#
loop_
_entity.id
_entity.type
_entity.pdbx_description
1 polymer ?
#
loop_
_entity_poly.entity_id
_entity_poly.type
_entity_poly.pdbx_seq_one_letter_code
_entity_poly.pdbx_strand_id
1 'polypeptide(L)' 'CLGRSPSKSKEDSSKPEEGLPSGLFAGHAYIVIDTQDITTNDDKEVSLVKIRNPWGSGTEWNGDWSDE' A
#
# COMPACT_ATOMS: atom_id res chain seq x y z
N CYS A 1 -14.15 -16.49 -48.35
CA CYS A 1 -13.09 -15.86 -47.55
C CYS A 1 -13.12 -16.45 -46.14
N LEU A 2 -12.18 -17.35 -45.83
CA LEU A 2 -12.05 -17.98 -44.51
C LEU A 2 -11.21 -17.08 -43.59
N GLY A 3 -11.60 -17.02 -42.30
CA GLY A 3 -10.68 -16.66 -41.21
C GLY A 3 -11.18 -15.58 -40.26
N ARG A 4 -11.93 -15.97 -39.22
CA ARG A 4 -11.95 -15.24 -37.94
C ARG A 4 -10.61 -15.47 -37.26
N SER A 5 -9.97 -14.42 -36.79
CA SER A 5 -8.91 -14.49 -35.78
C SER A 5 -9.15 -13.40 -34.74
N PRO A 6 -9.64 -13.74 -33.53
CA PRO A 6 -9.55 -12.86 -32.39
C PRO A 6 -8.17 -13.06 -31.74
N SER A 7 -7.32 -12.05 -31.81
CA SER A 7 -6.04 -12.06 -31.10
C SER A 7 -6.30 -11.89 -29.60
N LYS A 8 -6.07 -12.98 -28.85
CA LYS A 8 -6.11 -13.04 -27.40
C LYS A 8 -5.15 -12.04 -26.72
N SER A 9 -5.66 -11.48 -25.63
CA SER A 9 -4.99 -11.33 -24.33
C SER A 9 -3.74 -10.45 -24.26
N LYS A 10 -3.95 -9.17 -23.95
CA LYS A 10 -3.15 -8.52 -22.90
C LYS A 10 -4.11 -8.13 -21.79
N GLU A 11 -4.36 -9.09 -20.92
CA GLU A 11 -4.86 -8.78 -19.58
C GLU A 11 -3.63 -8.32 -18.80
N ASP A 12 -3.25 -7.07 -19.03
CA ASP A 12 -2.35 -6.38 -18.12
C ASP A 12 -3.19 -6.10 -16.87
N SER A 13 -3.13 -7.02 -15.91
CA SER A 13 -3.70 -6.85 -14.58
C SER A 13 -2.91 -5.81 -13.78
N SER A 14 -2.59 -4.66 -14.38
CA SER A 14 -2.19 -3.47 -13.64
C SER A 14 -3.48 -2.87 -13.11
N LYS A 15 -3.93 -3.37 -11.95
CA LYS A 15 -4.96 -2.66 -11.17
C LYS A 15 -4.47 -1.23 -11.00
N PRO A 16 -5.27 -0.20 -11.33
CA PRO A 16 -4.92 1.16 -10.97
C PRO A 16 -4.70 1.17 -9.46
N GLU A 17 -3.59 1.77 -9.04
CA GLU A 17 -3.22 1.92 -7.64
C GLU A 17 -4.38 2.64 -6.93
N GLU A 18 -5.19 1.88 -6.19
CA GLU A 18 -6.39 2.41 -5.57
C GLU A 18 -5.99 2.99 -4.22
N GLY A 19 -6.18 4.30 -4.06
CA GLY A 19 -6.03 4.98 -2.79
C GLY A 19 -7.12 4.50 -1.82
N LEU A 20 -6.69 3.88 -0.73
CA LEU A 20 -7.53 3.44 0.37
C LEU A 20 -7.90 4.65 1.24
N PRO A 21 -9.07 4.62 1.91
CA PRO A 21 -9.47 5.69 2.85
C PRO A 21 -8.48 5.89 4.01
N SER A 22 -7.63 4.89 4.27
CA SER A 22 -6.57 4.92 5.28
C SER A 22 -5.31 5.66 4.85
N GLY A 23 -5.29 6.24 3.65
CA GLY A 23 -4.13 6.94 3.10
C GLY A 23 -3.04 6.04 2.49
N LEU A 24 -3.30 4.74 2.34
CA LEU A 24 -2.41 3.77 1.68
C LEU A 24 -2.90 3.45 0.27
N PHE A 25 -2.03 2.92 -0.58
CA PHE A 25 -2.35 2.50 -1.94
C PHE A 25 -2.29 0.98 -2.04
N ALA A 26 -3.36 0.38 -2.57
CA ALA A 26 -3.38 -1.05 -2.86
C ALA A 26 -2.57 -1.36 -4.12
N GLY A 27 -1.80 -2.45 -4.10
CA GLY A 27 -0.95 -2.84 -5.23
C GLY A 27 0.34 -2.04 -5.37
N HIS A 28 0.71 -1.28 -4.33
CA HIS A 28 1.84 -0.36 -4.34
C HIS A 28 3.01 -0.89 -3.50
N ALA A 29 4.23 -0.72 -3.99
CA ALA A 29 5.42 -1.17 -3.29
C ALA A 29 5.86 -0.13 -2.24
N TYR A 30 5.90 -0.53 -0.98
CA TYR A 30 6.41 0.28 0.13
C TYR A 30 7.77 -0.21 0.60
N ILE A 31 8.56 0.71 1.15
CA ILE A 31 9.85 0.37 1.78
C ILE A 31 9.63 0.32 3.29
N VAL A 32 9.95 -0.82 3.91
CA VAL A 32 10.02 -0.91 5.37
C VAL A 32 11.31 -0.23 5.83
N ILE A 33 11.19 0.81 6.64
CA ILE A 33 12.32 1.54 7.21
C ILE A 33 12.75 0.90 8.53
N ASP A 34 11.79 0.61 9.39
CA ASP A 34 12.06 0.25 10.78
C ASP A 34 10.90 -0.56 11.37
N THR A 35 11.19 -1.33 12.40
CA THR A 35 10.21 -2.09 13.18
C THR A 35 10.52 -1.90 14.65
N GLN A 36 9.52 -1.55 15.45
CA GLN A 36 9.68 -1.31 16.88
C GLN A 36 8.53 -1.92 17.67
N ASP A 37 8.88 -2.63 18.73
CA ASP A 37 7.93 -3.06 19.74
C ASP A 37 7.87 -2.01 20.85
N ILE A 38 6.68 -1.48 21.11
CA ILE A 38 6.45 -0.47 22.13
C ILE A 38 5.42 -0.96 23.15
N THR A 39 5.59 -0.55 24.40
CA THR A 39 4.58 -0.73 25.43
C THR A 39 3.74 0.54 25.50
N THR A 40 2.45 0.42 25.22
CA THR A 40 1.47 1.51 25.34
C THR A 40 1.24 1.86 26.82
N ASN A 41 0.68 3.03 27.10
CA ASN A 41 0.32 3.48 28.45
C ASN A 41 -0.61 2.50 29.19
N ASP A 42 -1.42 1.72 28.45
CA ASP A 42 -2.28 0.65 28.98
C ASP A 42 -1.55 -0.70 29.21
N ASP A 43 -0.22 -0.71 29.33
CA ASP A 43 0.62 -1.90 29.49
C ASP A 43 0.46 -2.94 28.37
N LYS A 44 0.08 -2.51 27.17
CA LYS A 44 -0.05 -3.36 25.98
C LYS A 44 1.20 -3.30 25.12
N GLU A 45 1.78 -4.45 24.80
CA GLU A 45 2.82 -4.56 23.79
C GLU A 45 2.21 -4.49 22.38
N VAL A 46 2.72 -3.57 21.57
CA VAL A 46 2.29 -3.33 20.18
C VAL A 46 3.52 -3.28 19.29
N SER A 47 3.51 -4.07 18.22
CA SER A 47 4.55 -4.04 17.19
C SER A 47 4.18 -3.03 16.10
N LEU A 48 5.04 -2.03 15.90
CA LEU A 48 4.91 -1.00 14.89
C LEU A 48 5.88 -1.24 13.73
N VAL A 49 5.43 -0.91 12.52
CA VAL A 49 6.25 -0.96 11.31
C VAL A 49 6.23 0.41 10.66
N LYS A 50 7.41 1.02 10.53
CA LYS A 50 7.59 2.29 9.82
C LYS A 50 7.81 2.00 8.34
N ILE A 51 6.89 2.49 7.50
CA ILE A 51 6.97 2.35 6.04
C ILE A 51 7.17 3.71 5.35
N ARG A 52 7.85 3.71 4.20
CA ARG A 52 7.99 4.88 3.32
C ARG A 52 7.40 4.62 1.97
N ASN A 53 6.61 5.58 1.50
CA ASN A 53 6.17 5.66 0.12
C ASN A 53 7.29 6.27 -0.75
N PRO A 54 7.86 5.54 -1.75
CA PRO A 54 8.94 6.04 -2.58
C PRO A 54 8.50 7.10 -3.61
N TRP A 55 7.21 7.20 -3.93
CA TRP A 55 6.69 8.17 -4.90
C TRP A 55 6.48 9.58 -4.33
N GLY A 56 6.69 9.77 -3.03
CA GLY A 56 6.94 11.07 -2.39
C GLY A 56 5.83 12.13 -2.51
N SER A 57 4.64 11.78 -2.98
CA SER A 57 3.56 12.75 -3.25
C SER A 57 2.26 12.37 -2.55
N GLY A 58 2.15 12.77 -1.29
CA GLY A 58 0.90 13.35 -0.78
C GLY A 58 -0.12 12.42 -0.13
N THR A 59 0.22 11.16 0.18
CA THR A 59 -0.67 10.34 1.02
C THR A 59 0.14 9.53 2.00
N GLU A 60 0.01 9.92 3.26
CA GLU A 60 0.60 9.28 4.42
C GLU A 60 -0.50 8.50 5.15
N TRP A 61 -0.09 7.52 5.94
CA TRP A 61 -1.00 6.84 6.85
C TRP A 61 -1.69 7.89 7.73
N ASN A 62 -3.01 7.76 7.91
CA ASN A 62 -3.85 8.67 8.67
C ASN A 62 -4.59 8.00 9.86
N GLY A 63 -4.22 6.77 10.20
CA GLY A 63 -4.79 6.03 11.33
C GLY A 63 -3.94 6.14 12.60
N ASP A 64 -4.12 5.23 13.55
CA ASP A 64 -3.30 5.20 14.78
C ASP A 64 -1.79 5.19 14.47
N TRP A 65 -1.01 5.93 15.27
CA TRP A 65 0.45 6.09 15.11
C TRP A 65 0.89 6.87 13.86
N SER A 66 -0.03 7.62 13.23
CA SER A 66 0.29 8.64 12.22
C SER A 66 0.95 9.87 12.85
N ASP A 67 1.46 10.78 12.01
CA ASP A 67 2.10 12.02 12.46
C ASP A 67 1.08 13.07 13.00
N GLU A 68 -0.20 12.94 12.64
CA GLU A 68 -1.32 13.81 13.07
C GLU A 68 -2.08 13.27 14.30
#